data_AF-A0A8T0ERL7-F1
#
_entry.id   AF-A0A8T0ERL7-F1
#
_cell.length_a   1.000
_cell.length_b   1.000
_cell.length_c   1.000
_cell.angle_alpha   90.00
_cell.angle_beta   90.00
_cell.angle_gamma   90.00
#
_symmetry.space_group_name_H-M   'P 1'
#
loop_
_entity.id
_entity.type
_entity.pdbx_description
1 polymer ?
#
loop_
_entity_poly.entity_id
_entity_poly.type
_entity_poly.pdbx_seq_one_letter_code
_entity_poly.pdbx_strand_id
1 'polypeptide(L)'
;MLRNSLLSAYAKCSSLTCVQSKLIFENPYEKLKQYLEVPLLDDQFFSPDIESLVAAHELFVPNPLHRIGFITSGIGPEKFPNHDLPEKRGRCIRTFLLIDGKVGFEDIDQIALDVLENYKVPHVIVMTKIDKISDGILLKNVLHLKNIRKSTVYCFSQPFAVSSHTYEGLGHLLAFIGHITGNVNIKSADIKSISH
;
A
#
# COMPACT_ATOMS: atom_id res chain seq x y z
N MET A 1 -5.14 26.94 3.93
CA MET A 1 -6.20 26.35 4.77
C MET A 1 -5.95 24.86 5.10
N LEU A 2 -5.41 24.03 4.18
CA LEU A 2 -5.05 22.61 4.43
C LEU A 2 -4.07 22.37 5.61
N ARG A 3 -3.12 23.28 5.86
CA ARG A 3 -2.17 23.15 6.98
C ARG A 3 -2.83 23.15 8.37
N ASN A 4 -3.95 23.86 8.54
CA ASN A 4 -4.61 23.96 9.85
C ASN A 4 -5.52 22.75 10.13
N SER A 5 -6.10 22.12 9.10
CA SER A 5 -6.87 20.88 9.28
C SER A 5 -5.95 19.68 9.53
N LEU A 6 -4.79 19.62 8.86
CA LEU A 6 -3.74 18.64 9.14
C LEU A 6 -3.30 18.68 10.60
N LEU A 7 -2.98 19.86 11.14
CA LEU A 7 -2.58 20.04 12.54
C LEU A 7 -3.67 19.64 13.54
N SER A 8 -4.94 19.94 13.24
CA SER A 8 -6.07 19.52 14.08
C SER A 8 -6.30 18.01 14.05
N ALA A 9 -6.11 17.35 12.91
CA ALA A 9 -6.18 15.90 12.76
C ALA A 9 -5.00 15.20 13.46
N TYR A 10 -3.79 15.75 13.37
CA TYR A 10 -2.61 15.30 14.12
C TYR A 10 -2.84 15.37 15.64
N ALA A 11 -3.52 16.41 16.12
CA ALA A 11 -3.83 16.57 17.54
C ALA A 11 -4.86 15.57 18.10
N LYS A 12 -5.68 14.92 17.24
CA LYS A 12 -6.61 13.85 17.66
C LYS A 12 -5.90 12.52 17.92
N CYS A 13 -4.71 12.31 17.38
CA CYS A 13 -3.96 11.08 17.56
C CYS A 13 -3.13 11.13 18.86
N SER A 14 -3.75 10.74 19.97
CA SER A 14 -3.21 10.86 21.33
C SER A 14 -1.96 10.01 21.61
N SER A 15 -1.56 9.12 20.71
CA SER A 15 -0.45 8.17 20.89
C SER A 15 0.77 8.40 19.99
N LEU A 16 0.71 9.33 19.02
CA LEU A 16 1.79 9.57 18.07
C LEU A 16 2.47 10.92 18.33
N THR A 17 3.79 10.96 18.14
CA THR A 17 4.47 12.25 18.06
C THR A 17 4.05 12.99 16.79
N CYS A 18 3.96 14.33 16.83
CA CYS A 18 3.62 15.18 15.69
C CYS A 18 4.49 14.90 14.44
N VAL A 19 5.75 14.50 14.65
CA VAL A 19 6.67 14.13 13.57
C VAL A 19 6.28 12.79 12.94
N GLN A 20 5.99 11.76 13.75
CA GLN A 20 5.54 10.46 13.24
C GLN A 20 4.21 10.57 12.52
N SER A 21 3.26 11.33 13.07
CA SER A 21 1.96 11.51 12.43
C SER A 21 2.12 12.18 11.06
N LYS A 22 2.99 13.18 10.95
CA LYS A 22 3.33 13.82 9.66
C LYS A 22 3.89 12.83 8.64
N LEU A 23 4.85 12.01 9.04
CA LEU A 23 5.49 11.03 8.14
C LEU A 23 4.53 9.92 7.70
N ILE A 24 3.64 9.47 8.60
CA ILE A 24 2.62 8.45 8.29
C ILE A 24 1.71 8.89 7.13
N PHE A 25 1.35 10.17 7.08
CA PHE A 25 0.47 10.71 6.04
C PHE A 25 1.25 11.33 4.87
N GLU A 26 2.57 11.24 4.87
CA GLU A 26 3.38 11.69 3.74
C GLU A 26 3.33 10.65 2.61
N ASN A 27 3.12 11.14 1.38
CA ASN A 27 3.11 10.30 0.19
C ASN A 27 4.51 10.29 -0.44
N PRO A 28 5.21 9.13 -0.46
CA PRO A 28 6.58 9.05 -0.96
C PRO A 28 6.74 9.40 -2.44
N TYR A 29 5.65 9.47 -3.21
CA TYR A 29 5.71 9.87 -4.62
C TYR A 29 5.79 11.39 -4.80
N GLU A 30 5.41 12.21 -3.81
CA GLU A 30 5.47 13.67 -3.93
C GLU A 30 6.91 14.17 -4.10
N LYS A 31 7.85 13.57 -3.37
CA LYS A 31 9.28 13.85 -3.54
C LYS A 31 9.85 13.37 -4.87
N LEU A 32 9.18 12.45 -5.58
CA LEU A 32 9.65 11.96 -6.88
C LEU A 32 9.15 12.81 -8.05
N LYS A 33 8.01 13.49 -7.87
CA LYS A 33 7.43 14.36 -8.91
C LYS A 33 8.38 15.49 -9.32
N GLN A 34 9.23 15.98 -8.41
CA GLN A 34 10.22 17.01 -8.73
C GLN A 34 11.27 16.57 -9.76
N TYR A 35 11.46 15.27 -9.94
CA TYR A 35 12.44 14.70 -10.87
C TYR A 35 11.83 14.33 -12.23
N LEU A 36 10.53 14.58 -12.43
CA LEU A 36 9.80 14.11 -13.61
C LEU A 36 9.04 15.26 -14.27
N GLU A 37 9.23 15.40 -15.58
CA GLU A 37 8.43 16.30 -16.42
C GLU A 37 7.08 15.66 -16.80
N VAL A 38 6.98 14.34 -16.70
CA VAL A 38 5.79 13.56 -17.04
C VAL A 38 5.11 12.95 -15.80
N PRO A 39 3.78 12.75 -15.80
CA PRO A 39 3.09 12.10 -14.70
C PRO A 39 3.66 10.70 -14.41
N LEU A 40 4.13 10.52 -13.17
CA LEU A 40 4.72 9.25 -12.71
C LEU A 40 3.72 8.10 -12.82
N LEU A 41 2.45 8.36 -12.49
CA LEU A 41 1.35 7.40 -12.56
C LEU A 41 0.22 8.01 -13.39
N ASP A 42 -0.64 7.17 -13.93
CA ASP A 42 -1.77 7.62 -14.75
C ASP A 42 -2.82 8.35 -13.89
N ASP A 43 -3.78 9.02 -14.52
CA ASP A 43 -4.76 9.91 -13.89
C ASP A 43 -5.62 9.28 -12.78
N GLN A 44 -5.61 7.94 -12.64
CA GLN A 44 -6.30 7.17 -11.59
C GLN A 44 -5.43 6.95 -10.35
N PHE A 45 -4.81 8.00 -9.82
CA PHE A 45 -3.98 7.92 -8.63
C PHE A 45 -4.84 7.86 -7.36
N PHE A 46 -4.64 6.83 -6.54
CA PHE A 46 -5.25 6.72 -5.22
C PHE A 46 -4.70 7.80 -4.29
N SER A 47 -5.53 8.82 -4.07
CA SER A 47 -5.24 9.99 -3.26
C SER A 47 -6.33 10.16 -2.18
N PRO A 48 -6.21 9.46 -1.03
CA PRO A 48 -7.15 9.58 0.05
C PRO A 48 -7.09 10.98 0.68
N ASP A 49 -8.24 11.49 1.11
CA ASP A 49 -8.29 12.71 1.90
C ASP A 49 -7.79 12.47 3.34
N ILE A 50 -7.54 13.57 4.07
CA ILE A 50 -6.98 13.52 5.42
C ILE A 50 -7.93 12.81 6.40
N GLU A 51 -9.25 12.99 6.26
CA GLU A 51 -10.22 12.34 7.16
C GLU A 51 -10.17 10.82 6.96
N SER A 52 -10.09 10.39 5.70
CA SER A 52 -9.91 8.98 5.34
C SER A 52 -8.60 8.39 5.88
N LEU A 53 -7.49 9.12 5.76
CA LEU A 53 -6.19 8.70 6.29
C LEU A 53 -6.22 8.52 7.82
N VAL A 54 -6.87 9.44 8.54
CA VAL A 54 -6.99 9.38 10.00
C VAL A 54 -7.90 8.23 10.43
N ALA A 55 -9.07 8.09 9.80
CA ALA A 55 -10.00 7.00 10.09
C ALA A 55 -9.36 5.62 9.85
N ALA A 56 -8.60 5.50 8.75
CA ALA A 56 -7.84 4.30 8.48
C ALA A 56 -6.77 4.05 9.53
N HIS A 57 -5.99 5.06 9.92
CA HIS A 57 -5.00 4.89 10.96
C HIS A 57 -5.63 4.40 12.27
N GLU A 58 -6.71 5.03 12.73
CA GLU A 58 -7.44 4.64 13.96
C GLU A 58 -7.94 3.18 13.91
N LEU A 59 -8.37 2.69 12.74
CA LEU A 59 -8.78 1.30 12.55
C LEU A 59 -7.66 0.30 12.87
N PHE A 60 -6.42 0.65 12.53
CA PHE A 60 -5.25 -0.21 12.72
C PHE A 60 -4.47 0.08 14.02
N VAL A 61 -4.99 0.95 14.89
CA VAL A 61 -4.47 1.10 16.25
C VAL A 61 -5.14 0.07 17.16
N PRO A 62 -4.39 -0.84 17.81
CA PRO A 62 -4.95 -1.79 18.74
C PRO A 62 -5.65 -1.07 19.90
N ASN A 63 -6.85 -1.51 20.25
CA ASN A 63 -7.57 -1.03 21.42
C ASN A 63 -8.26 -2.21 22.13
N PRO A 64 -8.83 -2.03 23.34
CA PRO A 64 -9.45 -3.13 24.08
C PRO A 64 -10.58 -3.86 23.32
N LEU A 65 -11.25 -3.18 22.38
CA LEU A 65 -12.32 -3.73 21.54
C LEU A 65 -11.78 -4.37 20.24
N HIS A 66 -10.58 -4.00 19.81
CA HIS A 66 -9.93 -4.46 18.58
C HIS A 66 -8.45 -4.80 18.85
N ARG A 67 -8.17 -6.09 19.14
CA ARG A 67 -6.81 -6.58 19.37
C ARG A 67 -6.18 -7.03 18.06
N ILE A 68 -5.05 -6.44 17.71
CA ILE A 68 -4.19 -6.90 16.61
C ILE A 68 -3.12 -7.81 17.22
N GLY A 69 -3.15 -9.09 16.85
CA GLY A 69 -2.23 -10.11 17.34
C GLY A 69 -1.50 -10.81 16.19
N PHE A 70 -0.24 -11.17 16.42
CA PHE A 70 0.50 -12.05 15.53
C PHE A 70 -0.03 -13.48 15.67
N ILE A 71 -0.44 -14.09 14.55
CA ILE A 71 -1.01 -15.44 14.54
C ILE A 71 0.10 -16.49 14.33
N THR A 72 0.88 -16.37 13.25
CA THR A 72 1.94 -17.33 12.91
C THR A 72 2.89 -16.76 11.85
N SER A 73 4.10 -17.29 11.75
CA SER A 73 5.03 -17.08 10.63
C SER A 73 5.28 -18.41 9.92
N GLY A 74 5.09 -18.42 8.61
CA GLY A 74 5.51 -19.51 7.74
C GLY A 74 6.92 -19.22 7.23
N ILE A 75 7.81 -20.20 7.37
CA ILE A 75 9.07 -20.26 6.63
C ILE A 75 8.93 -21.52 5.79
N GLY A 76 8.98 -21.36 4.47
CA GLY A 76 8.91 -22.47 3.53
C GLY A 76 7.50 -23.01 3.25
N PRO A 77 7.31 -23.64 2.08
CA PRO A 77 6.03 -24.18 1.64
C PRO A 77 5.45 -25.27 2.54
N GLU A 78 6.28 -25.95 3.32
CA GLU A 78 5.91 -26.99 4.29
C GLU A 78 5.08 -26.47 5.48
N LYS A 79 5.15 -25.16 5.77
CA LYS A 79 4.34 -24.49 6.79
C LYS A 79 3.14 -23.75 6.22
N PHE A 80 2.92 -23.82 4.91
CA PHE A 80 1.69 -23.29 4.34
C PHE A 80 0.51 -24.08 4.92
N PRO A 81 -0.58 -23.41 5.32
CA PRO A 81 -1.76 -24.11 5.80
C PRO A 81 -2.19 -25.13 4.74
N ASN A 82 -2.41 -26.39 5.16
CA ASN A 82 -2.75 -27.54 4.30
C ASN A 82 -4.14 -27.43 3.61
N HIS A 83 -4.70 -26.22 3.54
CA HIS A 83 -5.98 -25.93 2.93
C HIS A 83 -5.83 -24.67 2.08
N ASP A 84 -5.92 -24.92 0.78
CA ASP A 84 -6.33 -24.02 -0.28
C ASP A 84 -5.58 -22.71 -0.48
N LEU A 85 -5.12 -22.56 -1.72
CA LEU A 85 -4.70 -21.30 -2.34
C LEU A 85 -5.68 -20.17 -1.96
N PRO A 86 -5.25 -18.89 -1.95
CA PRO A 86 -6.05 -17.74 -1.55
C PRO A 86 -7.51 -17.78 -2.04
N GLU A 87 -7.71 -18.38 -3.22
CA GLU A 87 -8.98 -18.70 -3.88
C GLU A 87 -10.03 -19.45 -3.04
N LYS A 88 -9.72 -20.51 -2.24
CA LYS A 88 -10.80 -21.18 -1.47
C LYS A 88 -11.12 -20.54 -0.12
N ARG A 89 -10.43 -19.45 0.26
CA ARG A 89 -10.93 -18.60 1.35
C ARG A 89 -11.93 -17.64 0.72
N GLY A 90 -13.22 -17.95 0.82
CA GLY A 90 -14.31 -17.12 0.29
C GLY A 90 -14.44 -15.70 0.86
N ARG A 91 -13.41 -15.17 1.53
CA ARG A 91 -13.31 -13.81 2.09
C ARG A 91 -11.98 -13.11 1.75
N CYS A 92 -11.14 -13.67 0.88
CA CYS A 92 -9.92 -12.98 0.45
C CYS A 92 -10.27 -11.89 -0.57
N ILE A 93 -10.22 -10.62 -0.13
CA ILE A 93 -10.60 -9.47 -0.97
C ILE A 93 -9.44 -9.03 -1.88
N ARG A 94 -8.20 -9.14 -1.39
CA ARG A 94 -7.02 -8.64 -2.09
C ARG A 94 -5.74 -9.30 -1.59
N THR A 95 -4.83 -9.58 -2.52
CA THR A 95 -3.47 -10.06 -2.21
C THR A 95 -2.46 -8.92 -2.32
N PHE A 96 -1.46 -8.88 -1.44
CA PHE A 96 -0.40 -7.87 -1.46
C PHE A 96 0.94 -8.54 -1.74
N LEU A 97 1.57 -8.20 -2.87
CA LEU A 97 2.91 -8.66 -3.25
C LEU A 97 3.94 -7.67 -2.70
N LEU A 98 4.74 -8.11 -1.73
CA LEU A 98 5.75 -7.27 -1.08
C LEU A 98 7.09 -7.40 -1.80
N ILE A 99 7.65 -6.28 -2.24
CA ILE A 99 8.93 -6.20 -2.93
C ILE A 99 9.91 -5.39 -2.08
N ASP A 100 11.16 -5.84 -1.93
CA ASP A 100 12.18 -5.07 -1.23
C ASP A 100 12.65 -3.91 -2.12
N GLY A 101 12.54 -2.67 -1.62
CA GLY A 101 12.94 -1.49 -2.39
C GLY A 101 14.42 -1.48 -2.80
N LYS A 102 15.31 -2.12 -2.02
CA LYS A 102 16.75 -2.19 -2.34
C LYS A 102 17.04 -3.15 -3.48
N VAL A 103 16.34 -4.29 -3.50
CA VAL A 103 16.55 -5.34 -4.50
C VAL A 103 15.78 -5.02 -5.78
N GLY A 104 14.56 -4.51 -5.64
CA GLY A 104 13.65 -4.27 -6.75
C GLY A 104 12.89 -5.55 -7.13
N PHE A 105 12.31 -5.54 -8.33
CA PHE A 105 11.53 -6.66 -8.87
C PHE A 105 12.48 -7.72 -9.46
N GLU A 106 12.39 -8.96 -8.97
CA GLU A 106 13.22 -10.10 -9.41
C GLU A 106 12.40 -11.17 -10.16
N ASP A 107 13.10 -12.16 -10.74
CA ASP A 107 12.46 -13.27 -11.47
C ASP A 107 11.48 -14.07 -10.60
N ILE A 108 11.75 -14.16 -9.29
CA ILE A 108 10.83 -14.80 -8.34
C ILE A 108 9.53 -14.03 -8.17
N ASP A 109 9.58 -12.69 -8.24
CA ASP A 109 8.40 -11.83 -8.20
C ASP A 109 7.60 -11.97 -9.50
N GLN A 110 8.28 -12.14 -10.65
CA GLN A 110 7.61 -12.43 -11.92
C GLN A 110 6.84 -13.75 -11.85
N ILE A 111 7.44 -14.81 -11.30
CA ILE A 111 6.75 -16.09 -11.14
C ILE A 111 5.52 -15.93 -10.24
N ALA A 112 5.65 -15.20 -9.12
CA ALA A 112 4.52 -14.93 -8.24
C ALA A 112 3.42 -14.13 -8.94
N LEU A 113 3.79 -13.13 -9.73
CA LEU A 113 2.89 -12.30 -10.52
C LEU A 113 2.13 -13.14 -11.57
N ASP A 114 2.84 -13.99 -12.31
CA ASP A 114 2.26 -14.88 -13.30
C ASP A 114 1.26 -15.85 -12.66
N VAL A 115 1.59 -16.39 -11.47
CA VAL A 115 0.66 -17.20 -10.69
C VAL A 115 -0.59 -16.39 -10.35
N LEU A 116 -0.45 -15.19 -9.78
CA LEU A 116 -1.60 -14.36 -9.40
C LEU A 116 -2.50 -14.01 -10.60
N GLU A 117 -1.91 -13.66 -11.74
CA GLU A 117 -2.65 -13.37 -12.97
C GLU A 117 -3.35 -14.61 -13.55
N ASN A 118 -2.68 -15.77 -13.57
CA ASN A 118 -3.27 -17.03 -14.05
C ASN A 118 -4.48 -17.47 -13.21
N TYR A 119 -4.40 -17.29 -11.88
CA TYR A 119 -5.50 -17.57 -10.97
C TYR A 119 -6.50 -16.41 -10.85
N LYS A 120 -6.34 -15.33 -11.64
CA LYS A 120 -7.22 -14.15 -11.64
C LYS A 120 -7.39 -13.54 -10.25
N VAL A 121 -6.32 -13.59 -9.45
CA VAL A 121 -6.32 -13.10 -8.07
C VAL A 121 -6.07 -11.60 -8.09
N PRO A 122 -7.03 -10.79 -7.61
CA PRO A 122 -6.84 -9.36 -7.52
C PRO A 122 -5.70 -9.06 -6.54
N HIS A 123 -4.72 -8.28 -6.98
CA HIS A 123 -3.51 -8.05 -6.18
C HIS A 123 -2.96 -6.63 -6.32
N VAL A 124 -2.08 -6.26 -5.38
CA VAL A 124 -1.43 -4.95 -5.31
C VAL A 124 0.06 -5.14 -5.00
N ILE A 125 0.91 -4.39 -5.67
CA ILE A 125 2.35 -4.38 -5.41
C ILE A 125 2.68 -3.34 -4.33
N VAL A 126 3.46 -3.74 -3.33
CA VAL A 126 3.93 -2.88 -2.25
C VAL A 126 5.45 -2.94 -2.18
N MET A 127 6.11 -1.85 -2.51
CA MET A 127 7.54 -1.66 -2.31
C MET A 127 7.82 -1.29 -0.85
N THR A 128 8.62 -2.10 -0.18
CA THR A 128 8.98 -1.95 1.23
C THR A 128 10.39 -1.37 1.39
N LYS A 129 10.75 -0.96 2.62
CA LYS A 129 12.10 -0.49 2.99
C LYS A 129 12.63 0.65 2.13
N ILE A 130 11.75 1.57 1.73
CA ILE A 130 12.14 2.73 0.90
C ILE A 130 13.11 3.68 1.62
N ASP A 131 13.24 3.57 2.94
CA ASP A 131 14.22 4.29 3.77
C ASP A 131 15.67 3.92 3.43
N LYS A 132 15.91 2.75 2.82
CA LYS A 132 17.25 2.23 2.53
C LYS A 132 17.77 2.59 1.14
N ILE A 133 16.99 3.29 0.34
CA ILE A 133 17.29 3.58 -1.07
C ILE A 133 17.23 5.08 -1.34
N SER A 134 18.00 5.52 -2.33
CA SER A 134 17.91 6.89 -2.81
C SER A 134 16.67 7.09 -3.67
N ASP A 135 16.21 8.34 -3.77
CA ASP A 135 15.05 8.70 -4.59
C ASP A 135 15.23 8.31 -6.07
N GLY A 136 16.45 8.34 -6.59
CA GLY A 136 16.76 7.90 -7.95
C GLY A 136 16.56 6.38 -8.16
N ILE A 137 16.95 5.55 -7.19
CA ILE A 137 16.73 4.10 -7.23
C ILE A 137 15.23 3.81 -7.08
N LEU A 138 14.57 4.48 -6.14
CA LEU A 138 13.13 4.37 -5.95
C LEU A 138 12.38 4.71 -7.26
N LEU A 139 12.74 5.81 -7.90
CA LEU A 139 12.15 6.24 -9.17
C LEU A 139 12.36 5.19 -10.28
N LYS A 140 13.57 4.66 -10.42
CA LYS A 140 13.88 3.60 -11.39
C LYS A 140 12.98 2.37 -11.16
N ASN A 141 12.84 1.94 -9.91
CA ASN A 141 12.02 0.78 -9.56
C ASN A 141 10.53 1.03 -9.85
N VAL A 142 10.02 2.23 -9.52
CA VAL A 142 8.62 2.61 -9.79
C VAL A 142 8.33 2.65 -11.29
N LEU A 143 9.25 3.19 -12.09
CA LEU A 143 9.12 3.20 -13.56
C LEU A 143 9.16 1.78 -14.14
N HIS A 144 10.00 0.91 -13.58
CA HIS A 144 10.06 -0.49 -13.97
C HIS A 144 8.72 -1.21 -13.68
N LEU A 145 8.17 -1.03 -12.48
CA LEU A 145 6.86 -1.57 -12.11
C LEU A 145 5.72 -1.01 -12.97
N LYS A 146 5.79 0.26 -13.36
CA LYS A 146 4.81 0.86 -14.28
C LYS A 146 4.78 0.13 -15.63
N ASN A 147 5.94 -0.33 -16.12
CA ASN A 147 6.02 -1.10 -17.36
C ASN A 147 5.47 -2.52 -17.19
N ILE A 148 5.83 -3.22 -16.11
CA ILE A 148 5.30 -4.56 -15.79
C ILE A 148 3.78 -4.54 -15.66
N ARG A 149 3.24 -3.49 -15.04
CA ARG A 149 1.80 -3.31 -14.88
C ARG A 149 1.06 -3.23 -16.22
N LYS A 150 1.68 -2.72 -17.30
CA LYS A 150 1.02 -2.66 -18.61
C LYS A 150 0.68 -4.05 -19.17
N SER A 151 1.34 -5.09 -18.69
CA SER A 151 1.08 -6.49 -19.07
C SER A 151 0.14 -7.24 -18.12
N THR A 152 -0.28 -6.64 -17.00
CA THR A 152 -1.11 -7.30 -15.97
C THR A 152 -2.54 -6.75 -15.99
N VAL A 153 -3.53 -7.62 -15.79
CA VAL A 153 -4.96 -7.24 -15.82
C VAL A 153 -5.53 -7.11 -14.41
N TYR A 154 -5.11 -7.95 -13.47
CA TYR A 154 -5.66 -8.03 -12.11
C TYR A 154 -4.82 -7.28 -11.06
N CYS A 155 -3.70 -6.69 -11.48
CA CYS A 155 -2.89 -5.81 -10.64
C CYS A 155 -3.53 -4.43 -10.50
N PHE A 156 -3.67 -3.97 -9.26
CA PHE A 156 -4.07 -2.59 -8.99
C PHE A 156 -3.09 -1.58 -9.60
N SER A 157 -3.63 -0.49 -10.13
CA SER A 157 -2.90 0.42 -11.01
C SER A 157 -1.71 1.14 -10.37
N GLN A 158 -1.74 1.33 -9.05
CA GLN A 158 -0.74 2.07 -8.32
C GLN A 158 0.03 1.14 -7.37
N PRO A 159 1.36 1.03 -7.51
CA PRO A 159 2.18 0.44 -6.47
C PRO A 159 2.20 1.36 -5.24
N PHE A 160 2.29 0.78 -4.04
CA PHE A 160 2.50 1.53 -2.81
C PHE A 160 3.97 1.46 -2.40
N ALA A 161 4.58 2.62 -2.14
CA ALA A 161 5.91 2.71 -1.54
C ALA A 161 5.75 2.93 -0.04
N VAL A 162 6.34 2.08 0.79
CA VAL A 162 6.23 2.15 2.26
C VAL A 162 7.55 1.89 2.97
N SER A 163 7.71 2.53 4.12
CA SER A 163 8.79 2.26 5.06
C SER A 163 8.22 1.97 6.44
N SER A 164 8.61 0.84 7.03
CA SER A 164 8.24 0.50 8.40
C SER A 164 9.04 1.28 9.45
N HIS A 165 10.21 1.82 9.08
CA HIS A 165 11.09 2.54 10.02
C HIS A 165 10.76 4.02 10.09
N THR A 166 10.54 4.65 8.92
CA THR A 166 10.20 6.08 8.81
C THR A 166 8.70 6.32 8.81
N TYR A 167 7.89 5.26 8.67
CA TYR A 167 6.43 5.28 8.54
C TYR A 167 5.89 5.95 7.27
N GLU A 168 6.77 6.40 6.37
CA GLU A 168 6.39 7.02 5.11
C GLU A 168 5.52 6.09 4.25
N GLY A 169 4.47 6.65 3.65
CA GLY A 169 3.52 5.93 2.79
C GLY A 169 2.58 4.96 3.51
N LEU A 170 2.79 4.70 4.80
CA LEU A 170 1.98 3.73 5.55
C LEU A 170 0.52 4.17 5.66
N GLY A 171 0.25 5.46 5.93
CA GLY A 171 -1.12 5.96 6.02
C GLY A 171 -1.91 5.77 4.73
N HIS A 172 -1.26 5.93 3.58
CA HIS A 172 -1.88 5.70 2.27
C HIS A 172 -2.22 4.21 2.07
N LEU A 173 -1.31 3.31 2.45
CA LEU A 173 -1.56 1.87 2.39
C LEU A 173 -2.70 1.48 3.35
N LEU A 174 -2.71 1.99 4.57
CA LEU A 174 -3.78 1.71 5.55
C LEU A 174 -5.13 2.23 5.05
N ALA A 175 -5.18 3.43 4.47
CA ALA A 175 -6.40 3.96 3.86
C ALA A 175 -6.89 3.09 2.71
N PHE A 176 -5.99 2.60 1.87
CA PHE A 176 -6.33 1.67 0.82
C PHE A 176 -6.92 0.37 1.38
N ILE A 177 -6.29 -0.23 2.40
CA ILE A 177 -6.81 -1.45 3.05
C ILE A 177 -8.18 -1.18 3.69
N GLY A 178 -8.33 -0.07 4.41
CA GLY A 178 -9.59 0.34 5.01
C GLY A 178 -10.70 0.51 3.99
N HIS A 179 -10.37 1.03 2.81
CA HIS A 179 -11.30 1.22 1.72
C HIS A 179 -11.75 -0.08 1.06
N ILE A 180 -10.80 -0.94 0.65
CA ILE A 180 -11.14 -2.21 -0.01
C ILE A 180 -11.89 -3.16 0.93
N THR A 181 -11.70 -3.01 2.24
CA THR A 181 -12.43 -3.79 3.26
C THR A 181 -13.79 -3.18 3.64
N GLY A 182 -14.14 -2.00 3.11
CA GLY A 182 -15.40 -1.31 3.37
C GLY A 182 -15.47 -0.60 4.72
N ASN A 183 -14.36 -0.49 5.45
CA ASN A 183 -14.31 0.16 6.77
C ASN A 183 -14.03 1.67 6.68
N VAL A 184 -13.49 2.16 5.57
CA VAL A 184 -13.18 3.58 5.35
C VAL A 184 -13.78 4.02 4.01
N ASN A 185 -14.63 5.06 4.05
CA ASN A 185 -15.21 5.63 2.84
C ASN A 185 -14.30 6.72 2.29
N ILE A 186 -13.70 6.47 1.13
CA ILE A 186 -12.79 7.41 0.48
C ILE A 186 -13.58 8.17 -0.57
N LYS A 187 -13.60 9.50 -0.44
CA LYS A 187 -14.16 10.42 -1.43
C LYS A 187 -13.18 10.61 -2.60
N SER A 188 -12.73 9.53 -3.25
CA SER A 188 -11.94 9.65 -4.47
C SER A 188 -12.85 9.53 -5.69
N ALA A 189 -12.51 10.26 -6.75
CA ALA A 189 -13.31 10.34 -7.98
C ALA A 189 -13.31 9.05 -8.82
N ASP A 190 -12.48 8.05 -8.50
CA ASP A 190 -12.12 6.98 -9.43
C ASP A 190 -12.35 5.57 -8.87
N ILE A 191 -13.57 5.32 -8.41
CA ILE A 191 -14.03 4.00 -7.89
C ILE A 191 -14.08 2.92 -8.98
N LYS A 192 -13.96 3.28 -10.27
CA LYS A 192 -14.21 2.35 -11.40
C LYS A 192 -13.12 1.30 -11.63
N SER A 193 -11.92 1.43 -11.05
CA SER A 193 -10.81 0.47 -11.25
C SER A 193 -10.53 -0.45 -10.07
N ILE A 194 -11.28 -0.33 -8.96
CA ILE A 194 -11.05 -1.10 -7.72
C ILE A 194 -11.91 -2.39 -7.68
N SER A 195 -12.95 -2.47 -8.53
CA SER A 195 -14.01 -3.49 -8.49
C SER A 195 -13.88 -4.65 -9.48
N HIS A 196 -12.68 -4.96 -9.98
CA HIS A 196 -12.43 -6.17 -10.76
C HIS A 196 -11.50 -7.14 -10.02
#